data_AF-A0A8S4BIH6-F1
#
_entry.id   AF-A0A8S4BIH6-F1
#
_cell.length_a   1.000
_cell.length_b   1.000
_cell.length_c   1.000
_cell.angle_alpha   90.00
_cell.angle_beta   90.00
_cell.angle_gamma   90.00
#
_symmetry.space_group_name_H-M   'P 1'
#
loop_
_entity.id
_entity.type
_entity.pdbx_description
1 polymer ?
#
loop_
_entity_poly.entity_id
_entity_poly.type
_entity_poly.pdbx_seq_one_letter_code
_entity_poly.pdbx_strand_id
1 'polypeptide(L)'
;MRKAMSVTSSYSTRRSNATPVSTRTSYALGSAPSYGGGFSMSSGRSGGFGFSSGQSMGNFAQAPITAVQVNQSLLAPLNLEIDPNIQAVRTQEKEQIKTLNNRFASFIDKVRFLEQQNKMLETKWKLLQEQTTSRSNIDSMFEAYIANLRRQLDGLGNEKVKLEGELRNMQGMVEDFKNKYEDEINKRAAAENEFVLLKKDVDAAYMNKVELEAKVDALQDEINFLRAVYEAELRELQGQIKDTSVIVEMDNSRNLDMDSIVAEVRAQYEDIANRSKAEAETWYKQKYEEMQSSAGQYGEDLRTTKAEIAELNRMISRLQNEIDSIKAQRGNLEAQIAEAEERGELAVKDAKLRIRDLEEALQRAKQDMARQVREYQELMNVKLALDIEIATYRKLLEGEEIRLASGGSNATIHVQQTSGGGGMSMSSSGGGFGYGGGYGGVGGGTITKSTVSSTSSRRMY
;
A
#
# COMPACT_ATOMS: atom_id res chain seq x y z
N MET A 1 39.82 18.57 37.45
CA MET A 1 38.94 19.40 36.60
C MET A 1 37.62 18.66 36.41
N ARG A 2 36.54 19.10 37.08
CA ARG A 2 35.20 18.50 37.01
C ARG A 2 34.50 19.05 35.77
N LYS A 3 34.06 18.18 34.86
CA LYS A 3 33.21 18.58 33.72
C LYS A 3 31.76 18.26 34.10
N ALA A 4 31.01 19.30 34.40
CA ALA A 4 29.58 19.22 34.71
C ALA A 4 28.80 18.87 33.43
N MET A 5 27.91 17.89 33.55
CA MET A 5 26.87 17.61 32.55
C MET A 5 25.69 18.56 32.81
N SER A 6 25.38 19.42 31.85
CA SER A 6 24.15 20.21 31.82
C SER A 6 23.09 19.45 31.02
N VAL A 7 22.06 18.95 31.70
CA VAL A 7 20.86 18.39 31.07
C VAL A 7 19.91 19.56 30.75
N THR A 8 19.71 19.85 29.47
CA THR A 8 18.72 20.83 29.01
C THR A 8 17.38 20.12 28.80
N SER A 9 16.39 20.49 29.60
CA SER A 9 14.99 20.06 29.48
C SER A 9 14.30 20.93 28.42
N SER A 10 13.83 20.33 27.33
CA SER A 10 12.98 21.01 26.34
C SER A 10 11.56 20.47 26.42
N TYR A 11 10.70 21.33 26.96
CA TYR A 11 9.24 21.26 27.02
C TYR A 11 8.66 21.22 25.59
N SER A 12 7.78 20.27 25.26
CA SER A 12 6.98 20.33 24.03
C SER A 12 5.48 20.43 24.36
N THR A 13 4.94 21.58 24.01
CA THR A 13 3.57 22.03 24.28
C THR A 13 2.60 21.44 23.26
N ARG A 14 1.50 20.87 23.76
CA ARG A 14 0.29 20.49 23.01
C ARG A 14 -0.17 21.61 22.09
N ARG A 15 -0.49 21.29 20.83
CA ARG A 15 -1.31 22.15 19.98
C ARG A 15 -2.42 21.34 19.32
N SER A 16 -3.62 21.52 19.84
CA SER A 16 -4.91 21.21 19.24
C SER A 16 -5.16 22.12 18.04
N ASN A 17 -5.68 21.59 16.93
CA ASN A 17 -6.42 22.41 15.97
C ASN A 17 -7.67 21.67 15.49
N ALA A 18 -8.81 22.33 15.74
CA ALA A 18 -10.12 22.01 15.25
C ALA A 18 -10.33 22.57 13.82
N THR A 19 -11.47 22.20 13.25
CA THR A 19 -11.97 22.23 11.87
C THR A 19 -12.08 23.63 11.21
N PRO A 20 -12.44 23.71 9.89
CA PRO A 20 -13.88 23.82 9.60
C PRO A 20 -14.38 23.07 8.35
N VAL A 21 -15.68 22.76 8.44
CA VAL A 21 -16.59 22.36 7.37
C VAL A 21 -16.93 23.55 6.47
N SER A 22 -17.10 23.34 5.16
CA SER A 22 -18.00 24.16 4.35
C SER A 22 -18.55 23.47 3.10
N THR A 23 -19.80 23.82 2.86
CA THR A 23 -20.85 23.34 1.96
C THR A 23 -20.75 23.94 0.55
N ARG A 24 -21.22 23.20 -0.49
CA ARG A 24 -22.09 23.61 -1.63
C ARG A 24 -21.90 22.64 -2.81
N THR A 25 -22.91 21.94 -3.35
CA THR A 25 -24.11 22.31 -4.14
C THR A 25 -23.93 21.91 -5.62
N SER A 26 -24.77 20.94 -6.02
CA SER A 26 -25.27 20.53 -7.34
C SER A 26 -24.75 21.16 -8.65
N TYR A 27 -24.46 20.30 -9.64
CA TYR A 27 -25.27 20.21 -10.87
C TYR A 27 -25.02 18.88 -11.60
N ALA A 28 -26.10 18.32 -12.13
CA ALA A 28 -26.11 17.16 -13.01
C ALA A 28 -25.79 17.58 -14.45
N LEU A 29 -25.11 16.71 -15.21
CA LEU A 29 -25.34 16.61 -16.64
C LEU A 29 -24.97 15.19 -17.11
N GLY A 30 -25.95 14.52 -17.72
CA GLY A 30 -25.83 13.17 -18.23
C GLY A 30 -24.90 13.08 -19.44
N SER A 31 -24.26 11.92 -19.56
CA SER A 31 -23.51 11.51 -20.73
C SER A 31 -24.02 10.16 -21.18
N ALA A 32 -24.54 10.11 -22.42
CA ALA A 32 -24.65 8.91 -23.22
C ALA A 32 -24.48 9.33 -24.68
N PRO A 33 -23.58 8.70 -25.45
CA PRO A 33 -23.66 8.72 -26.90
C PRO A 33 -23.89 7.33 -27.47
N SER A 34 -24.22 7.33 -28.77
CA SER A 34 -24.09 6.25 -29.74
C SER A 34 -25.40 5.57 -30.15
N TYR A 35 -25.91 5.97 -31.32
CA TYR A 35 -26.09 5.05 -32.43
C TYR A 35 -25.89 5.81 -33.76
N GLY A 36 -25.05 5.25 -34.62
CA GLY A 36 -24.68 5.80 -35.92
C GLY A 36 -25.66 5.47 -37.03
N GLY A 37 -25.48 6.14 -38.17
CA GLY A 37 -26.17 5.87 -39.43
C GLY A 37 -25.79 6.91 -40.47
N GLY A 38 -24.72 6.65 -41.22
CA GLY A 38 -24.26 7.50 -42.31
C GLY A 38 -24.92 7.17 -43.64
N PHE A 39 -25.35 8.19 -44.37
CA PHE A 39 -25.63 8.15 -45.80
C PHE A 39 -24.63 9.06 -46.52
N SER A 40 -23.98 8.52 -47.54
CA SER A 40 -23.03 9.21 -48.42
C SER A 40 -23.70 9.43 -49.79
N MET A 41 -23.67 10.67 -50.27
CA MET A 41 -23.62 10.98 -51.70
C MET A 41 -22.77 12.24 -51.88
N SER A 42 -21.61 12.04 -52.51
CA SER A 42 -20.72 13.09 -53.00
C SER A 42 -20.91 13.21 -54.51
N SER A 43 -21.00 14.45 -54.99
CA SER A 43 -21.01 14.82 -56.39
C SER A 43 -19.69 15.48 -56.82
N GLY A 44 -19.21 15.11 -58.01
CA GLY A 44 -18.27 15.86 -58.85
C GLY A 44 -16.80 15.51 -58.65
N ARG A 45 -15.92 15.48 -59.65
CA ARG A 45 -15.93 15.95 -61.06
C ARG A 45 -14.64 15.44 -61.73
N SER A 46 -14.61 15.45 -63.08
CA SER A 46 -13.49 15.90 -63.94
C SER A 46 -12.92 14.90 -64.96
N GLY A 47 -12.73 15.40 -66.20
CA GLY A 47 -11.89 14.86 -67.29
C GLY A 47 -12.70 14.11 -68.35
N GLY A 48 -12.65 14.37 -69.67
CA GLY A 48 -11.75 15.17 -70.50
C GLY A 48 -11.53 14.42 -71.83
N PHE A 49 -11.92 15.04 -72.95
CA PHE A 49 -11.52 14.82 -74.36
C PHE A 49 -11.56 13.42 -75.02
N GLY A 50 -12.14 13.36 -76.24
CA GLY A 50 -11.89 12.28 -77.20
C GLY A 50 -12.84 12.26 -78.40
N PHE A 51 -12.32 12.66 -79.56
CA PHE A 51 -12.92 12.62 -80.89
C PHE A 51 -13.37 11.22 -81.36
N SER A 52 -14.42 11.14 -82.18
CA SER A 52 -14.34 10.65 -83.58
C SER A 52 -15.74 10.47 -84.22
N SER A 53 -15.88 11.04 -85.42
CA SER A 53 -16.52 10.53 -86.66
C SER A 53 -17.77 9.63 -86.53
N GLY A 54 -18.91 9.89 -87.18
CA GLY A 54 -19.09 10.42 -88.53
C GLY A 54 -19.83 9.38 -89.37
N GLN A 55 -21.02 9.75 -89.86
CA GLN A 55 -21.75 9.30 -91.07
C GLN A 55 -23.22 9.74 -90.88
N SER A 56 -23.77 10.69 -91.64
CA SER A 56 -24.12 10.65 -93.08
C SER A 56 -25.15 9.53 -93.34
N MET A 57 -26.23 9.66 -94.10
CA MET A 57 -26.83 10.68 -94.96
C MET A 57 -28.35 10.47 -94.77
N GLY A 58 -29.21 11.49 -94.94
CA GLY A 58 -29.72 11.85 -96.25
C GLY A 58 -30.98 11.05 -96.59
N ASN A 59 -32.12 11.75 -96.65
CA ASN A 59 -33.10 11.74 -97.74
C ASN A 59 -34.44 12.25 -97.19
N PHE A 60 -34.91 13.42 -97.62
CA PHE A 60 -35.59 13.65 -98.90
C PHE A 60 -36.84 12.77 -99.06
N ALA A 61 -38.00 13.35 -98.75
CA ALA A 61 -39.24 13.06 -99.46
C ALA A 61 -40.15 14.29 -99.34
N GLN A 62 -40.04 15.13 -100.36
CA GLN A 62 -40.93 16.22 -100.68
C GLN A 62 -41.96 15.69 -101.70
N ALA A 63 -43.15 16.30 -101.67
CA ALA A 63 -44.21 16.33 -102.70
C ALA A 63 -45.31 15.23 -102.65
N PRO A 64 -46.52 15.50 -103.19
CA PRO A 64 -46.95 16.69 -103.91
C PRO A 64 -48.23 17.36 -103.37
N ILE A 65 -48.33 18.66 -103.69
CA ILE A 65 -49.56 19.45 -103.71
C ILE A 65 -50.36 19.02 -104.95
N THR A 66 -51.58 18.52 -104.75
CA THR A 66 -52.54 18.23 -105.83
C THR A 66 -53.53 19.38 -105.99
N ALA A 67 -53.71 19.80 -107.24
CA ALA A 67 -54.57 20.89 -107.64
C ALA A 67 -56.07 20.51 -107.65
N VAL A 68 -56.87 21.56 -107.46
CA VAL A 68 -58.32 21.66 -107.34
C VAL A 68 -59.07 21.10 -108.55
N GLN A 69 -60.08 20.25 -108.31
CA GLN A 69 -61.25 20.07 -109.19
C GLN A 69 -62.49 20.57 -108.44
N VAL A 70 -62.98 21.76 -108.79
CA VAL A 70 -64.24 22.32 -108.28
C VAL A 70 -65.39 21.62 -109.01
N ASN A 71 -66.17 20.82 -108.29
CA ASN A 71 -67.43 20.27 -108.80
C ASN A 71 -68.51 21.37 -108.70
N GLN A 72 -68.81 22.05 -109.81
CA GLN A 72 -69.72 23.20 -109.88
C GLN A 72 -71.22 22.79 -109.85
N SER A 73 -71.61 21.76 -109.09
CA SER A 73 -73.00 21.24 -109.10
C SER A 73 -73.53 20.77 -107.74
N LEU A 74 -72.87 21.14 -106.63
CA LEU A 74 -73.42 21.02 -105.27
C LEU A 74 -73.44 22.38 -104.53
N LEU A 75 -73.39 23.49 -105.29
CA LEU A 75 -73.71 24.84 -104.84
C LEU A 75 -75.23 25.02 -104.66
N ALA A 76 -75.79 24.32 -103.67
CA ALA A 76 -76.99 24.76 -102.98
C ALA A 76 -76.56 25.16 -101.56
N PRO A 77 -76.62 26.44 -101.17
CA PRO A 77 -76.50 26.80 -99.76
C PRO A 77 -77.64 26.10 -99.04
N LEU A 78 -77.32 25.06 -98.27
CA LEU A 78 -78.19 24.62 -97.18
C LEU A 78 -78.21 25.78 -96.18
N ASN A 79 -79.21 26.64 -96.33
CA ASN A 79 -79.55 27.70 -95.41
C ASN A 79 -80.03 27.07 -94.10
N LEU A 80 -79.08 26.60 -93.28
CA LEU A 80 -79.28 26.52 -91.84
C LEU A 80 -79.21 27.97 -91.38
N GLU A 81 -80.37 28.59 -91.23
CA GLU A 81 -80.52 29.78 -90.40
C GLU A 81 -80.00 29.41 -89.01
N ILE A 82 -78.69 29.58 -88.80
CA ILE A 82 -78.07 29.50 -87.48
C ILE A 82 -78.59 30.75 -86.78
N ASP A 83 -79.55 30.52 -85.90
CA ASP A 83 -80.18 31.50 -85.04
C ASP A 83 -79.17 32.60 -84.63
N PRO A 84 -79.42 33.89 -84.92
CA PRO A 84 -78.52 34.99 -84.56
C PRO A 84 -78.20 35.02 -83.06
N ASN A 85 -79.01 34.39 -82.22
CA ASN A 85 -78.70 34.15 -80.81
C ASN A 85 -77.57 33.13 -80.58
N ILE A 86 -77.47 32.06 -81.37
CA ILE A 86 -76.42 31.03 -81.24
C ILE A 86 -75.04 31.58 -81.64
N GLN A 87 -75.00 32.48 -82.62
CA GLN A 87 -73.75 33.10 -83.06
C GLN A 87 -73.23 34.10 -82.02
N ALA A 88 -74.13 34.91 -81.43
CA ALA A 88 -73.82 35.81 -80.32
C ALA A 88 -73.28 35.05 -79.09
N VAL A 89 -73.95 33.96 -78.69
CA VAL A 89 -73.52 33.08 -77.58
C VAL A 89 -72.16 32.46 -77.87
N ARG A 90 -71.88 31.93 -79.08
CA ARG A 90 -70.55 31.41 -79.42
C ARG A 90 -69.46 32.47 -79.38
N THR A 91 -69.73 33.71 -79.79
CA THR A 91 -68.76 34.81 -79.64
C THR A 91 -68.52 35.15 -78.17
N GLN A 92 -69.57 35.18 -77.35
CA GLN A 92 -69.46 35.44 -75.92
C GLN A 92 -68.73 34.30 -75.19
N GLU A 93 -69.00 33.04 -75.51
CA GLU A 93 -68.25 31.87 -75.03
C GLU A 93 -66.79 31.93 -75.47
N LYS A 94 -66.51 32.33 -76.72
CA LYS A 94 -65.14 32.51 -77.21
C LYS A 94 -64.40 33.64 -76.48
N GLU A 95 -65.08 34.73 -76.13
CA GLU A 95 -64.55 35.84 -75.31
C GLU A 95 -64.27 35.38 -73.87
N GLN A 96 -65.18 34.59 -73.29
CA GLN A 96 -65.02 34.00 -71.96
C GLN A 96 -63.88 32.97 -71.95
N ILE A 97 -63.77 32.13 -72.97
CA ILE A 97 -62.66 31.18 -73.14
C ILE A 97 -61.35 31.93 -73.32
N LYS A 98 -61.29 33.02 -74.09
CA LYS A 98 -60.10 33.88 -74.17
C LYS A 98 -59.73 34.50 -72.82
N THR A 99 -60.72 34.96 -72.06
CA THR A 99 -60.50 35.56 -70.73
C THR A 99 -60.00 34.50 -69.74
N LEU A 100 -60.58 33.30 -69.76
CA LEU A 100 -60.09 32.16 -68.98
C LEU A 100 -58.69 31.74 -69.43
N ASN A 101 -58.43 31.70 -70.74
CA ASN A 101 -57.12 31.31 -71.28
C ASN A 101 -56.04 32.34 -70.92
N ASN A 102 -56.35 33.64 -70.96
CA ASN A 102 -55.47 34.69 -70.46
C ASN A 102 -55.23 34.55 -68.94
N ARG A 103 -56.24 34.16 -68.16
CA ARG A 103 -56.06 33.83 -66.74
C ARG A 103 -55.19 32.58 -66.56
N PHE A 104 -55.38 31.53 -67.35
CA PHE A 104 -54.53 30.33 -67.32
C PHE A 104 -53.09 30.65 -67.73
N ALA A 105 -52.88 31.47 -68.74
CA ALA A 105 -51.55 31.95 -69.11
C ALA A 105 -50.90 32.70 -67.93
N SER A 106 -51.63 33.59 -67.26
CA SER A 106 -51.12 34.28 -66.06
C SER A 106 -50.81 33.33 -64.89
N PHE A 107 -51.60 32.27 -64.72
CA PHE A 107 -51.32 31.23 -63.72
C PHE A 107 -50.12 30.36 -64.10
N ILE A 108 -49.96 30.01 -65.38
CA ILE A 108 -48.79 29.29 -65.88
C ILE A 108 -47.53 30.13 -65.68
N ASP A 109 -47.58 31.43 -65.97
CA ASP A 109 -46.46 32.34 -65.71
C ASP A 109 -46.16 32.45 -64.22
N LYS A 110 -47.20 32.48 -63.36
CA LYS A 110 -47.02 32.47 -61.90
C LYS A 110 -46.40 31.17 -61.39
N VAL A 111 -46.83 30.01 -61.91
CA VAL A 111 -46.25 28.71 -61.58
C VAL A 111 -44.81 28.63 -62.04
N ARG A 112 -44.49 29.04 -63.28
CA ARG A 112 -43.11 29.11 -63.77
C ARG A 112 -42.24 30.02 -62.93
N PHE A 113 -42.76 31.17 -62.52
CA PHE A 113 -42.05 32.09 -61.63
C PHE A 113 -41.78 31.46 -60.26
N LEU A 114 -42.77 30.77 -59.68
CA LEU A 114 -42.61 30.05 -58.40
C LEU A 114 -41.68 28.85 -58.52
N GLU A 115 -41.71 28.09 -59.61
CA GLU A 115 -40.77 27.01 -59.90
C GLU A 115 -39.34 27.55 -60.04
N GLN A 116 -39.17 28.68 -60.72
CA GLN A 116 -37.87 29.33 -60.87
C GLN A 116 -37.36 29.85 -59.52
N GLN A 117 -38.25 30.40 -58.67
CA GLN A 117 -37.90 30.79 -57.31
C GLN A 117 -37.53 29.57 -56.44
N ASN A 118 -38.29 28.49 -56.51
CA ASN A 118 -37.98 27.26 -55.78
C ASN A 118 -36.65 26.67 -56.22
N LYS A 119 -36.34 26.66 -57.52
CA LYS A 119 -35.04 26.24 -58.03
C LYS A 119 -33.90 27.14 -57.57
N MET A 120 -34.15 28.45 -57.45
CA MET A 120 -33.20 29.39 -56.85
C MET A 120 -33.02 29.14 -55.34
N LEU A 121 -34.09 28.83 -54.62
CA LEU A 121 -34.04 28.49 -53.20
C LEU A 121 -33.32 27.16 -52.96
N GLU A 122 -33.55 26.14 -53.79
CA GLU A 122 -32.85 24.85 -53.73
C GLU A 122 -31.34 25.01 -54.01
N THR A 123 -30.97 25.81 -55.00
CA THR A 123 -29.56 26.08 -55.29
C THR A 123 -28.89 26.88 -54.17
N LYS A 124 -29.57 27.89 -53.62
CA LYS A 124 -29.11 28.61 -52.43
C LYS A 124 -28.99 27.69 -51.21
N TRP A 125 -29.96 26.81 -50.99
CA TRP A 125 -29.95 25.83 -49.91
C TRP A 125 -28.76 24.89 -50.03
N LYS A 126 -28.53 24.31 -51.22
CA LYS A 126 -27.36 23.46 -51.47
C LYS A 126 -26.05 24.19 -51.22
N LEU A 127 -25.92 25.43 -51.71
CA LEU A 127 -24.73 26.24 -51.50
C LEU A 127 -24.49 26.54 -50.01
N LEU A 128 -25.54 26.92 -49.27
CA LEU A 128 -25.46 27.14 -47.82
C LEU A 128 -25.12 25.86 -47.06
N GLN A 129 -25.66 24.72 -47.47
CA GLN A 129 -25.38 23.43 -46.85
C GLN A 129 -23.93 22.98 -47.08
N GLU A 130 -23.39 23.19 -48.28
CA GLU A 130 -21.98 22.94 -48.58
C GLU A 130 -21.06 23.90 -47.82
N GLN A 131 -21.43 25.18 -47.70
CA GLN A 131 -20.64 26.18 -46.97
C GLN A 131 -20.63 25.94 -45.46
N THR A 132 -21.76 25.51 -44.88
CA THR A 132 -21.87 25.18 -43.45
C THR A 132 -21.21 23.85 -43.09
N THR A 133 -20.95 22.98 -44.07
CA THR A 133 -20.20 21.72 -43.88
C THR A 133 -18.68 21.92 -44.02
N SER A 134 -18.16 23.10 -43.66
CA SER A 134 -16.74 23.25 -43.36
C SER A 134 -16.46 22.61 -42.00
N ARG A 135 -16.25 21.28 -41.98
CA ARG A 135 -15.86 20.57 -40.75
C ARG A 135 -14.53 21.11 -40.26
N SER A 136 -14.53 21.79 -39.12
CA SER A 136 -13.33 22.35 -38.52
C SER A 136 -12.39 21.22 -38.04
N ASN A 137 -11.10 21.31 -38.38
CA ASN A 137 -10.03 20.38 -37.97
C ASN A 137 -9.63 20.55 -36.47
N ILE A 138 -10.54 21.10 -35.66
CA ILE A 138 -10.27 21.51 -34.29
C ILE A 138 -10.34 20.30 -33.35
N ASP A 139 -11.32 19.42 -33.55
CA ASP A 139 -11.49 18.21 -32.74
C ASP A 139 -10.29 17.27 -32.86
N SER A 140 -9.75 17.09 -34.07
CA SER A 140 -8.52 16.34 -34.35
C SER A 140 -7.26 16.99 -33.78
N MET A 141 -7.21 18.33 -33.71
CA MET A 141 -6.11 19.02 -33.03
C MET A 141 -6.16 18.82 -31.51
N PHE A 142 -7.35 18.89 -30.91
CA PHE A 142 -7.53 18.57 -29.50
C PHE A 142 -7.24 17.10 -29.20
N GLU A 143 -7.69 16.18 -30.05
CA GLU A 143 -7.41 14.75 -29.90
C GLU A 143 -5.91 14.46 -29.99
N ALA A 144 -5.19 15.08 -30.93
CA ALA A 144 -3.75 14.96 -31.03
C ALA A 144 -3.03 15.55 -29.80
N TYR A 145 -3.51 16.68 -29.26
CA TYR A 145 -2.97 17.28 -28.05
C TYR A 145 -3.21 16.41 -26.80
N ILE A 146 -4.42 15.86 -26.66
CA ILE A 146 -4.79 14.92 -25.59
C ILE A 146 -3.93 13.65 -25.69
N ALA A 147 -3.75 13.09 -26.89
CA ALA A 147 -2.90 11.93 -27.12
C ALA A 147 -1.43 12.22 -26.75
N ASN A 148 -0.92 13.40 -27.08
CA ASN A 148 0.42 13.82 -26.69
C ASN A 148 0.57 13.96 -25.16
N LEU A 149 -0.41 14.57 -24.48
CA LEU A 149 -0.41 14.68 -23.02
C LEU A 149 -0.48 13.31 -22.33
N ARG A 150 -1.30 12.38 -22.84
CA ARG A 150 -1.35 11.00 -22.33
C ARG A 150 0.00 10.31 -22.47
N ARG A 151 0.65 10.44 -23.64
CA ARG A 151 1.99 9.87 -23.87
C ARG A 151 3.05 10.48 -22.95
N GLN A 152 2.97 11.77 -22.64
CA GLN A 152 3.86 12.41 -21.65
C GLN A 152 3.61 11.89 -20.23
N LEU A 153 2.35 11.71 -19.86
CA LEU A 153 1.98 11.14 -18.56
C LEU A 153 2.49 9.69 -18.42
N ASP A 154 2.35 8.88 -19.46
CA ASP A 154 2.87 7.50 -19.49
C ASP A 154 4.40 7.49 -19.44
N GLY A 155 5.07 8.41 -20.14
CA GLY A 155 6.52 8.57 -20.08
C GLY A 155 7.01 8.90 -18.67
N LEU A 156 6.40 9.92 -18.03
CA LEU A 156 6.69 10.30 -16.65
C LEU A 156 6.35 9.18 -15.65
N GLY A 157 5.26 8.43 -15.90
CA GLY A 157 4.89 7.28 -15.11
C GLY A 157 5.95 6.17 -15.14
N ASN A 158 6.48 5.86 -16.32
CA ASN A 158 7.56 4.89 -16.49
C ASN A 158 8.87 5.36 -15.83
N GLU A 159 9.23 6.64 -15.96
CA GLU A 159 10.39 7.21 -15.28
C GLU A 159 10.24 7.16 -13.76
N LYS A 160 9.06 7.46 -13.23
CA LYS A 160 8.75 7.34 -11.81
C LYS A 160 8.96 5.90 -11.32
N VAL A 161 8.39 4.91 -12.02
CA VAL A 161 8.56 3.49 -11.65
C VAL A 161 10.03 3.07 -11.69
N LYS A 162 10.78 3.53 -12.71
CA LYS A 162 12.22 3.27 -12.80
C LYS A 162 12.98 3.87 -11.61
N LEU A 163 12.73 5.13 -11.28
CA LEU A 163 13.36 5.82 -10.15
C LEU A 163 12.97 5.18 -8.80
N GLU A 164 11.72 4.74 -8.63
CA GLU A 164 11.29 3.98 -7.45
C GLU A 164 12.04 2.65 -7.33
N GLY A 165 12.29 1.96 -8.46
CA GLY A 165 13.12 0.76 -8.51
C GLY A 165 14.58 1.02 -8.12
N GLU A 166 15.19 2.08 -8.65
CA GLU A 166 16.56 2.49 -8.30
C GLU A 166 16.68 2.90 -6.83
N LEU A 167 15.68 3.63 -6.30
CA LEU A 167 15.61 4.00 -4.88
C LEU A 167 15.54 2.75 -4.00
N ARG A 168 14.68 1.78 -4.34
CA ARG A 168 14.54 0.53 -3.59
C ARG A 168 15.84 -0.29 -3.63
N ASN A 169 16.51 -0.34 -4.78
CA ASN A 169 17.81 -1.01 -4.90
C ASN A 169 18.88 -0.32 -4.02
N MET A 170 18.94 1.01 -4.06
CA MET A 170 19.87 1.78 -3.22
C MET A 170 19.59 1.58 -1.72
N GLN A 171 18.31 1.57 -1.32
CA GLN A 171 17.90 1.24 0.05
C GLN A 171 18.33 -0.17 0.46
N GLY A 172 18.16 -1.15 -0.43
CA GLY A 172 18.65 -2.52 -0.20
C GLY A 172 20.16 -2.56 0.02
N MET A 173 20.94 -1.89 -0.83
CA MET A 173 22.40 -1.83 -0.68
C MET A 173 22.82 -1.15 0.63
N VAL A 174 22.14 -0.07 1.03
CA VAL A 174 22.41 0.62 2.30
C VAL A 174 22.12 -0.30 3.49
N GLU A 175 21.01 -1.03 3.47
CA GLU A 175 20.67 -1.98 4.54
C GLU A 175 21.68 -3.15 4.58
N ASP A 176 22.11 -3.66 3.42
CA ASP A 176 23.15 -4.69 3.34
C ASP A 176 24.49 -4.21 3.91
N PHE A 177 24.89 -2.97 3.63
CA PHE A 177 26.10 -2.39 4.23
C PHE A 177 25.93 -2.19 5.73
N LYS A 178 24.79 -1.69 6.17
CA LYS A 178 24.48 -1.54 7.60
C LYS A 178 24.57 -2.88 8.33
N ASN A 179 23.95 -3.93 7.80
CA ASN A 179 24.04 -5.28 8.35
C ASN A 179 25.49 -5.78 8.41
N LYS A 180 26.28 -5.57 7.34
CA LYS A 180 27.71 -5.91 7.34
C LYS A 180 28.50 -5.15 8.40
N TYR A 181 28.20 -3.86 8.62
CA TYR A 181 28.84 -3.08 9.67
C TYR A 181 28.45 -3.56 11.06
N GLU A 182 27.18 -3.88 11.29
CA GLU A 182 26.72 -4.45 12.56
C GLU A 182 27.38 -5.81 12.84
N ASP A 183 27.47 -6.69 11.83
CA ASP A 183 28.18 -7.96 11.92
C ASP A 183 29.67 -7.78 12.23
N GLU A 184 30.33 -6.81 11.58
CA GLU A 184 31.75 -6.54 11.82
C GLU A 184 31.99 -5.95 13.22
N ILE A 185 31.09 -5.09 13.71
CA ILE A 185 31.13 -4.59 15.09
C ILE A 185 30.97 -5.76 16.07
N ASN A 186 30.02 -6.66 15.82
CA ASN A 186 29.79 -7.83 16.67
C ASN A 186 31.01 -8.77 16.68
N LYS A 187 31.60 -9.05 15.50
CA LYS A 187 32.83 -9.85 15.39
C LYS A 187 34.01 -9.19 16.10
N ARG A 188 34.19 -7.87 15.93
CA ARG A 188 35.22 -7.12 16.64
C ARG A 188 35.02 -7.18 18.14
N ALA A 189 33.79 -6.99 18.63
CA ALA A 189 33.48 -7.09 20.05
C ALA A 189 33.72 -8.51 20.59
N ALA A 190 33.40 -9.55 19.83
CA ALA A 190 33.69 -10.94 20.21
C ALA A 190 35.21 -11.18 20.31
N ALA A 191 35.98 -10.74 19.31
CA ALA A 191 37.44 -10.86 19.30
C ALA A 191 38.09 -10.02 20.42
N GLU A 192 37.55 -8.85 20.73
CA GLU A 192 38.01 -8.02 21.85
C GLU A 192 37.73 -8.68 23.20
N ASN A 193 36.55 -9.29 23.38
CA ASN A 193 36.25 -10.09 24.57
C ASN A 193 37.19 -11.29 24.71
N GLU A 194 37.45 -12.03 23.63
CA GLU A 194 38.40 -13.15 23.61
C GLU A 194 39.81 -12.67 23.96
N PHE A 195 40.25 -11.53 23.41
CA PHE A 195 41.54 -10.93 23.74
C PHE A 195 41.66 -10.56 25.22
N VAL A 196 40.59 -10.00 25.81
CA VAL A 196 40.57 -9.67 27.25
C VAL A 196 40.65 -10.93 28.12
N LEU A 197 39.95 -12.00 27.74
CA LEU A 197 40.04 -13.30 28.43
C LEU A 197 41.45 -13.88 28.31
N LEU A 198 42.02 -13.92 27.10
CA LEU A 198 43.36 -14.42 26.88
C LEU A 198 44.40 -13.61 27.66
N LYS A 199 44.23 -12.28 27.74
CA LYS A 199 45.09 -11.42 28.56
C LYS A 199 45.01 -11.81 30.04
N LYS A 200 43.80 -12.02 30.57
CA LYS A 200 43.61 -12.47 31.95
C LYS A 200 44.29 -13.82 32.20
N ASP A 201 44.19 -14.76 31.26
CA ASP A 201 44.83 -16.07 31.37
C ASP A 201 46.36 -15.97 31.30
N VAL A 202 46.91 -15.08 30.46
CA VAL A 202 48.34 -14.77 30.40
C VAL A 202 48.82 -14.15 31.71
N ASP A 203 48.09 -13.18 32.25
CA ASP A 203 48.42 -12.54 33.53
C ASP A 203 48.39 -13.57 34.67
N ALA A 204 47.39 -14.46 34.70
CA ALA A 204 47.29 -15.54 35.68
C ALA A 204 48.45 -16.56 35.54
N ALA A 205 48.81 -16.93 34.31
CA ALA A 205 49.96 -17.80 34.04
C ALA A 205 51.28 -17.13 34.47
N TYR A 206 51.42 -15.82 34.26
CA TYR A 206 52.58 -15.06 34.70
C TYR A 206 52.68 -15.00 36.22
N MET A 207 51.58 -14.76 36.93
CA MET A 207 51.55 -14.81 38.40
C MET A 207 51.97 -16.19 38.93
N ASN A 208 51.40 -17.26 38.38
CA ASN A 208 51.80 -18.64 38.72
C ASN A 208 53.29 -18.90 38.43
N LYS A 209 53.81 -18.40 37.31
CA LYS A 209 55.23 -18.51 36.97
C LYS A 209 56.10 -17.83 38.04
N VAL A 210 55.78 -16.59 38.40
CA VAL A 210 56.52 -15.83 39.42
C VAL A 210 56.47 -16.53 40.79
N GLU A 211 55.31 -17.07 41.18
CA GLU A 211 55.18 -17.86 42.41
C GLU A 211 56.04 -19.14 42.39
N LEU A 212 56.12 -19.83 41.24
CA LEU A 212 56.96 -21.00 41.07
C LEU A 212 58.45 -20.63 41.07
N GLU A 213 58.84 -19.53 40.42
CA GLU A 213 60.21 -19.00 40.46
C GLU A 213 60.63 -18.69 41.92
N ALA A 214 59.77 -18.02 42.69
CA ALA A 214 60.05 -17.75 44.10
C ALA A 214 60.20 -19.03 44.94
N LYS A 215 59.42 -20.08 44.66
CA LYS A 215 59.57 -21.39 45.31
C LYS A 215 60.88 -22.08 44.94
N VAL A 216 61.29 -21.98 43.67
CA VAL A 216 62.57 -22.52 43.21
C VAL A 216 63.73 -21.81 43.89
N ASP A 217 63.69 -20.47 43.98
CA ASP A 217 64.71 -19.68 44.66
C ASP A 217 64.78 -20.04 46.15
N ALA A 218 63.63 -20.14 46.83
CA ALA A 218 63.58 -20.54 48.24
C ALA A 218 64.17 -21.95 48.49
N LEU A 219 63.86 -22.92 47.63
CA LEU A 219 64.44 -24.26 47.70
C LEU A 219 65.94 -24.25 47.38
N GLN A 220 66.38 -23.40 46.47
CA GLN A 220 67.80 -23.25 46.13
C GLN A 220 68.59 -22.67 47.31
N ASP A 221 68.01 -21.69 48.02
CA ASP A 221 68.58 -21.13 49.25
C ASP A 221 68.64 -22.17 50.36
N GLU A 222 67.60 -23.01 50.53
CA GLU A 222 67.59 -24.12 51.48
C GLU A 222 68.69 -25.16 51.17
N ILE A 223 68.85 -25.53 49.89
CA ILE A 223 69.94 -26.44 49.46
C ILE A 223 71.30 -25.82 49.76
N ASN A 224 71.49 -24.54 49.48
CA ASN A 224 72.75 -23.85 49.74
C ASN A 224 73.05 -23.77 51.25
N PHE A 225 72.03 -23.49 52.06
CA PHE A 225 72.13 -23.50 53.52
C PHE A 225 72.54 -24.87 54.04
N LEU A 226 71.85 -25.94 53.62
CA LEU A 226 72.18 -27.31 54.03
C LEU A 226 73.61 -27.71 53.61
N ARG A 227 74.04 -27.34 52.41
CA ARG A 227 75.43 -27.55 51.96
C ARG A 227 76.44 -26.83 52.86
N ALA A 228 76.18 -25.57 53.21
CA ALA A 228 77.05 -24.81 54.09
C ALA A 228 77.11 -25.40 55.51
N VAL A 229 75.97 -25.86 56.04
CA VAL A 229 75.90 -26.57 57.33
C VAL A 229 76.70 -27.85 57.29
N TYR A 230 76.50 -28.71 56.29
CA TYR A 230 77.27 -29.96 56.19
C TYR A 230 78.77 -29.72 56.00
N GLU A 231 79.17 -28.68 55.27
CA GLU A 231 80.57 -28.32 55.15
C GLU A 231 81.15 -27.81 56.48
N ALA A 232 80.38 -27.06 57.27
CA ALA A 232 80.77 -26.62 58.60
C ALA A 232 80.89 -27.81 59.59
N GLU A 233 79.91 -28.71 59.62
CA GLU A 233 79.96 -29.93 60.43
C GLU A 233 81.15 -30.82 60.06
N LEU A 234 81.43 -31.01 58.77
CA LEU A 234 82.62 -31.72 58.30
C LEU A 234 83.91 -31.07 58.78
N ARG A 235 83.99 -29.73 58.75
CA ARG A 235 85.14 -28.96 59.22
C ARG A 235 85.29 -29.07 60.74
N GLU A 236 84.19 -29.03 61.49
CA GLU A 236 84.18 -29.21 62.93
C GLU A 236 84.62 -30.62 63.32
N LEU A 237 84.06 -31.66 62.68
CA LEU A 237 84.48 -33.04 62.91
C LEU A 237 85.97 -33.25 62.57
N GLN A 238 86.46 -32.65 61.48
CA GLN A 238 87.90 -32.64 61.18
C GLN A 238 88.72 -31.88 62.23
N GLY A 239 88.18 -30.79 62.80
CA GLY A 239 88.78 -30.07 63.92
C GLY A 239 88.85 -30.94 65.18
N GLN A 240 87.73 -31.55 65.58
CA GLN A 240 87.66 -32.48 66.71
C GLN A 240 88.62 -33.65 66.54
N ILE A 241 88.76 -34.22 65.33
CA ILE A 241 89.75 -35.29 65.07
C ILE A 241 91.18 -34.79 65.25
N LYS A 242 91.50 -33.55 64.83
CA LYS A 242 92.83 -32.93 65.03
C LYS A 242 93.09 -32.56 66.49
N ASP A 243 92.09 -32.04 67.20
CA ASP A 243 92.20 -31.63 68.60
C ASP A 243 92.30 -32.86 69.52
N THR A 244 91.62 -33.96 69.18
CA THR A 244 91.76 -35.24 69.89
C THR A 244 93.11 -35.92 69.59
N SER A 245 93.79 -35.56 68.49
CA SER A 245 95.14 -36.05 68.18
C SER A 245 96.27 -35.28 68.90
N VAL A 246 95.92 -34.36 69.80
CA VAL A 246 96.89 -33.71 70.70
C VAL A 246 96.58 -34.16 72.12
N ILE A 247 97.24 -35.25 72.54
CA ILE A 247 97.31 -35.63 73.95
C ILE A 247 98.10 -34.52 74.65
N VAL A 248 97.38 -33.60 75.30
CA VAL A 248 97.96 -32.59 76.18
C VAL A 248 98.18 -33.26 77.53
N GLU A 249 99.42 -33.70 77.78
CA GLU A 249 99.89 -33.99 79.13
C GLU A 249 100.02 -32.65 79.88
N MET A 250 99.01 -32.34 80.68
CA MET A 250 98.93 -31.10 81.46
C MET A 250 99.71 -31.28 82.75
N ASP A 251 100.97 -30.81 82.81
CA ASP A 251 101.71 -30.66 84.06
C ASP A 251 101.17 -29.43 84.81
N ASN A 252 100.16 -29.71 85.64
CA ASN A 252 99.48 -28.74 86.49
C ASN A 252 100.25 -28.61 87.82
N SER A 253 101.31 -27.81 87.83
CA SER A 253 102.04 -27.45 89.05
C SER A 253 102.29 -25.95 89.15
N ARG A 254 101.19 -25.18 89.15
CA ARG A 254 101.16 -23.85 89.78
C ARG A 254 100.21 -23.90 90.97
N ASN A 255 100.60 -23.24 92.06
CA ASN A 255 99.76 -23.00 93.21
C ASN A 255 98.56 -22.13 92.79
N LEU A 256 97.53 -22.81 92.33
CA LEU A 256 96.24 -22.21 92.05
C LEU A 256 95.61 -21.85 93.40
N ASP A 257 95.31 -20.57 93.57
CA ASP A 257 94.47 -20.10 94.67
C ASP A 257 93.07 -20.68 94.46
N MET A 258 92.85 -21.85 95.08
CA MET A 258 91.62 -22.63 94.92
C MET A 258 90.40 -21.83 95.37
N ASP A 259 90.55 -20.89 96.29
CA ASP A 259 89.44 -20.08 96.78
C ASP A 259 89.04 -19.01 95.75
N SER A 260 90.01 -18.36 95.09
CA SER A 260 89.75 -17.42 93.99
C SER A 260 89.09 -18.11 92.79
N ILE A 261 89.56 -19.31 92.42
CA ILE A 261 89.00 -20.05 91.28
C ILE A 261 87.60 -20.58 91.59
N VAL A 262 87.37 -21.08 92.81
CA VAL A 262 86.03 -21.53 93.22
C VAL A 262 85.07 -20.33 93.29
N ALA A 263 85.53 -19.15 93.71
CA ALA A 263 84.73 -17.93 93.68
C ALA A 263 84.42 -17.47 92.24
N GLU A 264 85.39 -17.51 91.33
CA GLU A 264 85.20 -17.16 89.92
C GLU A 264 84.29 -18.16 89.19
N VAL A 265 84.45 -19.46 89.44
CA VAL A 265 83.57 -20.51 88.90
C VAL A 265 82.16 -20.34 89.45
N ARG A 266 81.98 -20.04 90.74
CA ARG A 266 80.66 -19.73 91.30
C ARG A 266 80.04 -18.50 90.65
N ALA A 267 80.80 -17.42 90.46
CA ALA A 267 80.33 -16.21 89.79
C ALA A 267 79.92 -16.49 88.33
N GLN A 268 80.70 -17.30 87.60
CA GLN A 268 80.38 -17.74 86.23
C GLN A 268 79.08 -18.56 86.19
N TYR A 269 78.88 -19.50 87.13
CA TYR A 269 77.64 -20.27 87.21
C TYR A 269 76.44 -19.40 87.56
N GLU A 270 76.62 -18.43 88.45
CA GLU A 270 75.58 -17.46 88.81
C GLU A 270 75.22 -16.55 87.62
N ASP A 271 76.22 -16.10 86.86
CA ASP A 271 76.05 -15.32 85.62
C ASP A 271 75.35 -16.12 84.52
N ILE A 272 75.72 -17.39 84.32
CA ILE A 272 75.10 -18.29 83.33
C ILE A 272 73.66 -18.59 83.74
N ALA A 273 73.40 -18.84 85.03
CA ALA A 273 72.06 -19.06 85.54
C ALA A 273 71.18 -17.80 85.38
N ASN A 274 71.74 -16.61 85.65
CA ASN A 274 71.05 -15.33 85.45
C ASN A 274 70.79 -15.02 83.97
N ARG A 275 71.76 -15.27 83.07
CA ARG A 275 71.54 -15.14 81.61
C ARG A 275 70.49 -16.11 81.12
N SER A 276 70.56 -17.38 81.51
CA SER A 276 69.56 -18.39 81.11
C SER A 276 68.16 -18.03 81.59
N LYS A 277 68.03 -17.50 82.82
CA LYS A 277 66.76 -16.99 83.34
C LYS A 277 66.26 -15.77 82.55
N ALA A 278 67.13 -14.80 82.28
CA ALA A 278 66.78 -13.60 81.51
C ALA A 278 66.38 -13.93 80.07
N GLU A 279 67.12 -14.84 79.42
CA GLU A 279 66.80 -15.36 78.08
C GLU A 279 65.46 -16.07 78.07
N ALA A 280 65.18 -16.94 79.04
CA ALA A 280 63.86 -17.57 79.17
C ALA A 280 62.74 -16.55 79.38
N GLU A 281 62.93 -15.56 80.25
CA GLU A 281 61.95 -14.49 80.48
C GLU A 281 61.71 -13.63 79.23
N THR A 282 62.76 -13.26 78.50
CA THR A 282 62.62 -12.51 77.24
C THR A 282 61.94 -13.35 76.16
N TRP A 283 62.27 -14.63 76.06
CA TRP A 283 61.63 -15.57 75.14
C TRP A 283 60.13 -15.71 75.43
N TYR A 284 59.74 -15.88 76.70
CA TYR A 284 58.34 -15.94 77.10
C TYR A 284 57.61 -14.62 76.85
N LYS A 285 58.24 -13.48 77.13
CA LYS A 285 57.66 -12.16 76.83
C LYS A 285 57.44 -11.97 75.34
N GLN A 286 58.43 -12.30 74.50
CA GLN A 286 58.32 -12.21 73.05
C GLN A 286 57.22 -13.13 72.52
N LYS A 287 57.12 -14.37 73.00
CA LYS A 287 56.04 -15.29 72.61
C LYS A 287 54.67 -14.81 73.05
N TYR A 288 54.57 -14.20 74.24
CA TYR A 288 53.32 -13.61 74.70
C TYR A 288 52.91 -12.40 73.86
N GLU A 289 53.85 -11.51 73.52
CA GLU A 289 53.62 -10.34 72.68
C GLU A 289 53.25 -10.72 71.24
N GLU A 290 53.90 -11.73 70.66
CA GLU A 290 53.57 -12.28 69.34
C GLU A 290 52.17 -12.91 69.33
N MET A 291 51.82 -13.66 70.39
CA MET A 291 50.48 -14.22 70.55
C MET A 291 49.41 -13.12 70.76
N GLN A 292 49.74 -12.07 71.52
CA GLN A 292 48.86 -10.92 71.72
C GLN A 292 48.67 -10.10 70.44
N SER A 293 49.73 -9.87 69.67
CA SER A 293 49.68 -9.16 68.40
C SER A 293 48.89 -9.95 67.35
N SER A 294 49.13 -11.26 67.23
CA SER A 294 48.37 -12.12 66.32
C SER A 294 46.89 -12.21 66.72
N ALA A 295 46.57 -12.35 68.01
CA ALA A 295 45.19 -12.29 68.50
C ALA A 295 44.53 -10.92 68.18
N GLY A 296 45.27 -9.82 68.27
CA GLY A 296 44.81 -8.49 67.87
C GLY A 296 44.52 -8.40 66.37
N GLN A 297 45.40 -8.92 65.52
CA GLN A 297 45.19 -8.98 64.07
C GLN A 297 43.96 -9.82 63.70
N TYR A 298 43.81 -11.02 64.26
CA TYR A 298 42.62 -11.84 64.03
C TYR A 298 41.33 -11.15 64.49
N GLY A 299 41.40 -10.37 65.58
CA GLY A 299 40.28 -9.56 66.06
C GLY A 299 39.90 -8.45 65.09
N GLU A 300 40.89 -7.73 64.55
CA GLU A 300 40.66 -6.69 63.54
C GLU A 300 40.18 -7.27 62.21
N ASP A 301 40.76 -8.38 61.74
CA ASP A 301 40.32 -9.07 60.51
C ASP A 301 38.88 -9.58 60.63
N LEU A 302 38.49 -10.07 61.81
CA LEU A 302 37.11 -10.45 62.07
C LEU A 302 36.18 -9.22 62.06
N ARG A 303 36.66 -8.06 62.52
CA ARG A 303 35.89 -6.81 62.52
C ARG A 303 35.74 -6.23 61.11
N THR A 304 36.80 -6.25 60.30
CA THR A 304 36.78 -5.80 58.90
C THR A 304 35.87 -6.68 58.06
N THR A 305 36.01 -8.00 58.15
CA THR A 305 35.11 -8.95 57.44
C THR A 305 33.66 -8.78 57.87
N LYS A 306 33.37 -8.57 59.17
CA LYS A 306 32.00 -8.21 59.61
C LYS A 306 31.49 -6.91 59.00
N ALA A 307 32.35 -5.90 58.89
CA ALA A 307 31.98 -4.62 58.28
C ALA A 307 31.68 -4.79 56.78
N GLU A 308 32.50 -5.55 56.06
CA GLU A 308 32.28 -5.89 54.64
C GLU A 308 30.97 -6.67 54.44
N ILE A 309 30.70 -7.66 55.29
CA ILE A 309 29.43 -8.39 55.27
C ILE A 309 28.25 -7.43 55.49
N ALA A 310 28.36 -6.46 56.40
CA ALA A 310 27.31 -5.46 56.62
C ALA A 310 27.14 -4.51 55.41
N GLU A 311 28.23 -4.12 54.75
CA GLU A 311 28.23 -3.32 53.52
C GLU A 311 27.53 -4.07 52.37
N LEU A 312 27.92 -5.33 52.15
CA LEU A 312 27.32 -6.21 51.15
C LEU A 312 25.83 -6.41 51.41
N ASN A 313 25.42 -6.63 52.66
CA ASN A 313 24.00 -6.74 53.01
C ASN A 313 23.21 -5.45 52.73
N ARG A 314 23.80 -4.27 52.96
CA ARG A 314 23.19 -2.99 52.56
C ARG A 314 23.08 -2.85 51.06
N MET A 315 24.11 -3.28 50.31
CA MET A 315 24.10 -3.27 48.85
C MET A 315 23.02 -4.21 48.29
N ILE A 316 22.92 -5.43 48.82
CA ILE A 316 21.87 -6.39 48.46
C ILE A 316 20.50 -5.77 48.69
N SER A 317 20.24 -5.19 49.87
CA SER A 317 18.96 -4.56 50.18
C SER A 317 18.63 -3.39 49.23
N ARG A 318 19.63 -2.59 48.83
CA ARG A 318 19.46 -1.50 47.86
C ARG A 318 19.08 -2.05 46.48
N LEU A 319 19.81 -3.07 45.99
CA LEU A 319 19.52 -3.72 44.72
C LEU A 319 18.15 -4.40 44.72
N GLN A 320 17.76 -5.02 45.84
CA GLN A 320 16.43 -5.60 46.01
C GLN A 320 15.33 -4.54 45.83
N ASN A 321 15.48 -3.39 46.49
CA ASN A 321 14.53 -2.28 46.38
C ASN A 321 14.49 -1.69 44.96
N GLU A 322 15.63 -1.62 44.28
CA GLU A 322 15.70 -1.16 42.88
C GLU A 322 14.99 -2.15 41.95
N ILE A 323 15.22 -3.46 42.14
CA ILE A 323 14.51 -4.51 41.40
C ILE A 323 12.99 -4.40 41.62
N ASP A 324 12.54 -4.21 42.85
CA ASP A 324 11.12 -4.12 43.16
C ASP A 324 10.50 -2.82 42.62
N SER A 325 11.25 -1.71 42.63
CA SER A 325 10.85 -0.46 42.00
C SER A 325 10.69 -0.62 40.48
N ILE A 326 11.66 -1.25 39.80
CA ILE A 326 11.61 -1.51 38.35
C ILE A 326 10.48 -2.48 38.02
N LYS A 327 10.24 -3.52 38.83
CA LYS A 327 9.10 -4.42 38.66
C LYS A 327 7.77 -3.68 38.77
N ALA A 328 7.64 -2.75 39.72
CA ALA A 328 6.45 -1.92 39.86
C ALA A 328 6.26 -1.00 38.65
N GLN A 329 7.34 -0.39 38.14
CA GLN A 329 7.30 0.41 36.91
C GLN A 329 6.89 -0.42 35.70
N ARG A 330 7.44 -1.62 35.55
CA ARG A 330 7.05 -2.56 34.49
C ARG A 330 5.55 -2.89 34.57
N GLY A 331 5.05 -3.26 35.75
CA GLY A 331 3.63 -3.55 35.94
C GLY A 331 2.73 -2.35 35.60
N ASN A 332 3.15 -1.14 35.95
CA ASN A 332 2.41 0.08 35.59
C ASN A 332 2.42 0.35 34.07
N LEU A 333 3.54 0.10 33.39
CA LEU A 333 3.62 0.23 31.93
C LEU A 333 2.78 -0.84 31.23
N GLU A 334 2.81 -2.09 31.70
CA GLU A 334 1.96 -3.16 31.18
C GLU A 334 0.47 -2.85 31.35
N ALA A 335 0.07 -2.28 32.49
CA ALA A 335 -1.30 -1.82 32.71
C ALA A 335 -1.70 -0.68 31.75
N GLN A 336 -0.80 0.29 31.52
CA GLN A 336 -1.05 1.38 30.56
C GLN A 336 -1.14 0.87 29.12
N ILE A 337 -0.32 -0.12 28.73
CA ILE A 337 -0.41 -0.75 27.42
C ILE A 337 -1.76 -1.45 27.27
N ALA A 338 -2.17 -2.25 28.27
CA ALA A 338 -3.46 -2.92 28.25
C ALA A 338 -4.64 -1.94 28.15
N GLU A 339 -4.63 -0.83 28.89
CA GLU A 339 -5.67 0.21 28.80
C GLU A 339 -5.69 0.89 27.42
N ALA A 340 -4.51 1.16 26.85
CA ALA A 340 -4.39 1.74 25.51
C ALA A 340 -4.89 0.78 24.42
N GLU A 341 -4.58 -0.51 24.54
CA GLU A 341 -5.08 -1.57 23.65
C GLU A 341 -6.60 -1.70 23.74
N GLU A 342 -7.17 -1.75 24.95
CA GLU A 342 -8.62 -1.82 25.15
C GLU A 342 -9.33 -0.58 24.58
N ARG A 343 -8.81 0.62 24.85
CA ARG A 343 -9.36 1.87 24.31
C ARG A 343 -9.27 1.89 22.77
N GLY A 344 -8.18 1.39 22.22
CA GLY A 344 -8.00 1.23 20.77
C GLY A 344 -9.01 0.24 20.17
N GLU A 345 -9.20 -0.92 20.80
CA GLU A 345 -10.16 -1.93 20.36
C GLU A 345 -11.60 -1.40 20.39
N LEU A 346 -11.98 -0.66 21.43
CA LEU A 346 -13.29 -0.01 21.52
C LEU A 346 -13.50 1.02 20.40
N ALA A 347 -12.50 1.85 20.11
CA ALA A 347 -12.57 2.81 19.01
C ALA A 347 -12.74 2.13 17.64
N VAL A 348 -12.04 1.01 17.43
CA VAL A 348 -12.19 0.20 16.19
C VAL A 348 -13.57 -0.43 16.11
N LYS A 349 -14.10 -0.96 17.23
CA LYS A 349 -15.47 -1.52 17.28
C LYS A 349 -16.52 -0.45 16.94
N ASP A 350 -16.39 0.75 17.50
CA ASP A 350 -17.28 1.88 17.22
C ASP A 350 -17.22 2.32 15.75
N ALA A 351 -16.01 2.47 15.20
CA ALA A 351 -15.84 2.78 13.78
C ALA A 351 -16.45 1.71 12.87
N LYS A 352 -16.28 0.42 13.19
CA LYS A 352 -16.91 -0.69 12.46
C LYS A 352 -18.44 -0.67 12.54
N LEU A 353 -18.99 -0.33 13.71
CA LEU A 353 -20.44 -0.14 13.88
C LEU A 353 -20.92 1.00 12.98
N ARG A 354 -20.22 2.13 13.01
CA ARG A 354 -20.57 3.29 12.18
C ARG A 354 -20.52 3.01 10.68
N ILE A 355 -19.53 2.25 10.23
CA ILE A 355 -19.44 1.81 8.83
C ILE A 355 -20.66 0.96 8.47
N ARG A 356 -21.01 -0.02 9.31
CA ARG A 356 -22.18 -0.88 9.07
C ARG A 356 -23.49 -0.08 8.98
N ASP A 357 -23.70 0.87 9.89
CA ASP A 357 -24.89 1.73 9.87
C ASP A 357 -24.97 2.56 8.58
N LEU A 358 -23.84 3.06 8.09
CA LEU A 358 -23.77 3.80 6.82
C LEU A 358 -24.02 2.89 5.62
N GLU A 359 -23.51 1.65 5.62
CA GLU A 359 -23.78 0.65 4.59
C GLU A 359 -25.27 0.28 4.55
N GLU A 360 -25.90 0.07 5.71
CA GLU A 360 -27.34 -0.17 5.82
C GLU A 360 -28.16 1.01 5.31
N ALA A 361 -27.80 2.24 5.70
CA ALA A 361 -28.45 3.45 5.21
C ALA A 361 -28.33 3.59 3.69
N LEU A 362 -27.14 3.31 3.14
CA LEU A 362 -26.91 3.30 1.69
C LEU A 362 -27.79 2.25 1.00
N GLN A 363 -27.91 1.06 1.58
CA GLN A 363 -28.72 -0.01 1.02
C GLN A 363 -30.21 0.34 1.05
N ARG A 364 -30.71 0.94 2.14
CA ARG A 364 -32.09 1.47 2.20
C ARG A 364 -32.32 2.54 1.14
N ALA A 365 -31.41 3.51 1.01
CA ALA A 365 -31.51 4.55 -0.02
C ALA A 365 -31.53 3.98 -1.45
N LYS A 366 -30.73 2.95 -1.74
CA LYS A 366 -30.77 2.24 -3.03
C LYS A 366 -32.12 1.55 -3.26
N GLN A 367 -32.69 0.90 -2.25
CA GLN A 367 -34.00 0.27 -2.34
C GLN A 367 -35.11 1.30 -2.57
N ASP A 368 -35.07 2.44 -1.88
CA ASP A 368 -36.02 3.54 -2.08
C ASP A 368 -35.90 4.14 -3.49
N MET A 369 -34.69 4.35 -4.00
CA MET A 369 -34.48 4.80 -5.37
C MET A 369 -35.06 3.80 -6.38
N ALA A 370 -34.81 2.50 -6.20
CA ALA A 370 -35.38 1.46 -7.06
C ALA A 370 -36.92 1.41 -7.00
N ARG A 371 -37.50 1.69 -5.82
CA ARG A 371 -38.95 1.82 -5.65
C ARG A 371 -39.50 3.04 -6.39
N GLN A 372 -38.87 4.21 -6.24
CA GLN A 372 -39.27 5.42 -6.97
C GLN A 372 -39.23 5.22 -8.48
N VAL A 373 -38.19 4.58 -9.01
CA VAL A 373 -38.10 4.28 -10.45
C VAL A 373 -39.27 3.41 -10.93
N ARG A 374 -39.68 2.41 -10.13
CA ARG A 374 -40.87 1.60 -10.44
C ARG A 374 -42.16 2.43 -10.40
N GLU A 375 -42.36 3.24 -9.36
CA GLU A 375 -43.52 4.13 -9.25
C GLU A 375 -43.59 5.13 -10.42
N TYR A 376 -42.45 5.69 -10.86
CA TYR A 376 -42.39 6.55 -12.05
C TYR A 376 -42.71 5.80 -13.35
N GLN A 377 -42.25 4.56 -13.50
CA GLN A 377 -42.56 3.75 -14.68
C GLN A 377 -44.06 3.40 -14.73
N GLU A 378 -44.67 3.07 -13.59
CA GLU A 378 -46.12 2.84 -13.49
C GLU A 378 -46.91 4.10 -13.85
N LEU A 379 -46.50 5.26 -13.32
CA LEU A 379 -47.13 6.55 -13.66
C LEU A 379 -46.99 6.88 -15.16
N MET A 380 -45.82 6.62 -15.75
CA MET A 380 -45.61 6.76 -17.20
C MET A 380 -46.56 5.85 -17.99
N ASN A 381 -46.72 4.60 -17.57
CA ASN A 381 -47.63 3.66 -18.23
C ASN A 381 -49.09 4.16 -18.16
N VAL A 382 -49.53 4.68 -17.00
CA VAL A 382 -50.86 5.30 -16.85
C VAL A 382 -51.01 6.51 -17.77
N LYS A 383 -49.98 7.36 -17.86
CA LYS A 383 -49.99 8.52 -18.77
C LYS A 383 -50.12 8.10 -20.22
N LEU A 384 -49.39 7.07 -20.66
CA LEU A 384 -49.50 6.55 -22.03
C LEU A 384 -50.88 5.95 -22.30
N ALA A 385 -51.48 5.24 -21.34
CA ALA A 385 -52.85 4.74 -21.47
C ALA A 385 -53.85 5.89 -21.63
N LEU A 386 -53.74 6.95 -20.81
CA LEU A 386 -54.58 8.15 -20.92
C LEU A 386 -54.39 8.89 -22.25
N ASP A 387 -53.15 8.99 -22.77
CA ASP A 387 -52.92 9.57 -24.10
C ASP A 387 -53.61 8.77 -25.20
N ILE A 388 -53.59 7.43 -25.10
CA ILE A 388 -54.29 6.55 -26.04
C ILE A 388 -55.79 6.79 -25.93
N GLU A 389 -56.37 6.86 -24.73
CA GLU A 389 -57.78 7.17 -24.52
C GLU A 389 -58.16 8.54 -25.10
N ILE A 390 -57.34 9.58 -24.88
CA ILE A 390 -57.59 10.90 -25.48
C ILE A 390 -57.54 10.81 -27.01
N ALA A 391 -56.58 10.07 -27.58
CA ALA A 391 -56.48 9.89 -29.02
C ALA A 391 -57.67 9.11 -29.59
N THR A 392 -58.18 8.09 -28.89
CA THR A 392 -59.38 7.35 -29.31
C THR A 392 -60.63 8.21 -29.19
N TYR A 393 -60.80 8.99 -28.11
CA TYR A 393 -61.89 9.96 -27.98
C TYR A 393 -61.85 11.02 -29.08
N ARG A 394 -60.67 11.58 -29.41
CA ARG A 394 -60.50 12.51 -30.54
C ARG A 394 -60.91 11.88 -31.87
N LYS A 395 -60.43 10.66 -32.16
CA LYS A 395 -60.77 9.94 -33.40
C LYS A 395 -62.26 9.62 -33.51
N LEU A 396 -62.92 9.30 -32.40
CA LEU A 396 -64.37 9.09 -32.38
C LEU A 396 -65.13 10.39 -32.64
N LEU A 397 -64.68 11.50 -32.06
CA LEU A 397 -65.22 12.84 -32.34
C LEU A 397 -65.05 13.21 -33.82
N GLU A 398 -63.85 13.05 -34.37
CA GLU A 398 -63.56 13.27 -35.79
C GLU A 398 -64.42 12.36 -36.69
N GLY A 399 -64.64 11.11 -36.29
CA GLY A 399 -65.53 10.18 -36.99
C GLY A 399 -67.01 10.61 -36.97
N GLU A 400 -67.46 11.19 -35.86
CA GLU A 400 -68.82 11.75 -35.75
C GLU A 400 -68.97 13.05 -36.56
N GLU A 401 -67.96 13.91 -36.55
CA GLU A 401 -67.91 15.10 -37.41
C GLU A 401 -67.93 14.72 -38.90
N ILE A 402 -67.25 13.64 -39.30
CA ILE A 402 -67.32 13.09 -40.65
C ILE A 402 -68.71 12.52 -40.96
N ARG A 403 -69.37 11.83 -40.02
CA ARG A 403 -70.76 11.35 -40.19
C ARG A 403 -71.76 12.50 -40.34
N LEU A 404 -71.57 13.59 -39.59
CA LEU A 404 -72.39 14.79 -39.68
C LEU A 404 -72.12 15.58 -40.97
N ALA A 405 -70.86 15.69 -41.40
CA ALA A 405 -70.46 16.38 -42.62
C ALA A 405 -70.81 15.61 -43.92
N SER A 406 -70.89 14.27 -43.87
CA SER A 406 -71.15 13.41 -45.05
C SER A 406 -72.63 13.12 -45.31
N GLY A 407 -73.57 13.52 -44.44
CA GLY A 407 -74.97 13.12 -44.55
C GLY A 407 -75.15 11.63 -44.24
N GLY A 408 -75.60 11.34 -43.01
CA GLY A 408 -75.54 10.03 -42.39
C GLY A 408 -76.00 8.85 -43.25
N SER A 409 -75.10 7.90 -43.49
CA SER A 409 -75.41 6.54 -43.92
C SER A 409 -75.21 5.58 -42.75
N ASN A 410 -76.19 4.70 -42.53
CA ASN A 410 -76.37 3.88 -41.34
C ASN A 410 -75.25 2.84 -41.15
N ALA A 411 -74.73 2.73 -39.91
CA ALA A 411 -73.83 1.67 -39.51
C ALA A 411 -74.61 0.37 -39.23
N THR A 412 -74.37 -0.68 -40.02
CA THR A 412 -74.80 -2.05 -39.73
C THR A 412 -73.87 -2.65 -38.68
N ILE A 413 -74.37 -2.84 -37.45
CA ILE A 413 -73.67 -3.54 -36.38
C ILE A 413 -73.87 -5.04 -36.60
N HIS A 414 -72.81 -5.74 -37.01
CA HIS A 414 -72.78 -7.21 -37.00
C HIS A 414 -72.22 -7.68 -35.65
N VAL A 415 -73.10 -8.07 -34.73
CA VAL A 415 -72.73 -8.81 -33.52
C VAL A 415 -72.51 -10.26 -33.94
N GLN A 416 -71.26 -10.72 -33.92
CA GLN A 416 -70.95 -12.15 -34.04
C GLN A 416 -70.32 -12.64 -32.74
N GLN A 417 -71.14 -13.31 -31.96
CA GLN A 417 -70.80 -14.04 -30.76
C GLN A 417 -70.15 -15.36 -31.17
N THR A 418 -68.83 -15.48 -31.06
CA THR A 418 -68.11 -16.73 -31.27
C THR A 418 -67.68 -17.32 -29.93
N SER A 419 -68.56 -18.13 -29.35
CA SER A 419 -68.19 -19.15 -28.36
C SER A 419 -67.75 -20.41 -29.13
N GLY A 420 -66.49 -20.80 -29.02
CA GLY A 420 -66.07 -22.14 -29.45
C GLY A 420 -64.65 -22.22 -30.00
N GLY A 421 -63.75 -22.71 -29.15
CA GLY A 421 -63.01 -23.93 -29.47
C GLY A 421 -61.68 -23.83 -30.20
N GLY A 422 -60.63 -24.26 -29.49
CA GLY A 422 -59.70 -25.23 -30.06
C GLY A 422 -58.26 -24.77 -30.24
N GLY A 423 -57.35 -25.45 -29.54
CA GLY A 423 -56.17 -25.98 -30.23
C GLY A 423 -54.85 -25.93 -29.47
N MET A 424 -54.47 -27.09 -28.92
CA MET A 424 -53.15 -27.74 -29.02
C MET A 424 -51.95 -26.98 -28.41
N SER A 425 -51.38 -27.47 -27.30
CA SER A 425 -50.40 -28.57 -27.20
C SER A 425 -48.99 -28.22 -27.71
N MET A 426 -48.03 -28.13 -26.79
CA MET A 426 -46.66 -28.69 -26.85
C MET A 426 -46.03 -28.38 -25.48
N SER A 427 -45.85 -29.33 -24.56
CA SER A 427 -44.78 -30.34 -24.51
C SER A 427 -43.37 -29.79 -24.69
N SER A 428 -42.50 -30.14 -23.73
CA SER A 428 -41.02 -30.27 -23.78
C SER A 428 -40.44 -29.62 -22.51
N SER A 429 -40.07 -30.45 -21.52
CA SER A 429 -38.67 -30.90 -21.29
C SER A 429 -37.84 -29.81 -20.61
N GLY A 430 -37.16 -30.01 -19.49
CA GLY A 430 -36.85 -31.20 -18.73
C GLY A 430 -36.04 -30.78 -17.51
N GLY A 431 -36.11 -31.56 -16.43
CA GLY A 431 -35.17 -31.45 -15.32
C GLY A 431 -33.78 -31.96 -15.70
N GLY A 432 -32.78 -31.67 -14.87
CA GLY A 432 -31.47 -32.28 -15.03
C GLY A 432 -30.37 -31.65 -14.20
N PHE A 433 -29.97 -32.39 -13.18
CA PHE A 433 -28.83 -32.13 -12.29
C PHE A 433 -27.47 -32.32 -13.00
N GLY A 434 -26.46 -31.57 -12.52
CA GLY A 434 -25.18 -32.11 -12.04
C GLY A 434 -24.08 -32.59 -13.03
N TYR A 435 -22.84 -32.37 -12.57
CA TYR A 435 -21.52 -32.77 -13.13
C TYR A 435 -21.02 -31.93 -14.32
N GLY A 436 -19.76 -31.48 -14.40
CA GLY A 436 -18.55 -31.69 -13.60
C GLY A 436 -17.31 -31.43 -14.49
N GLY A 437 -16.22 -30.90 -13.91
CA GLY A 437 -14.87 -30.80 -14.51
C GLY A 437 -14.64 -29.58 -15.42
N GLY A 438 -13.51 -28.87 -15.39
CA GLY A 438 -12.21 -29.04 -14.74
C GLY A 438 -11.20 -28.10 -15.44
N TYR A 439 -10.00 -27.96 -14.84
CA TYR A 439 -8.83 -27.14 -15.25
C TYR A 439 -8.89 -25.64 -14.87
N GLY A 440 -7.90 -25.04 -14.19
CA GLY A 440 -6.60 -25.45 -13.63
C GLY A 440 -6.00 -24.22 -12.91
N GLY A 441 -5.48 -24.37 -11.69
CA GLY A 441 -4.04 -24.21 -11.33
C GLY A 441 -3.58 -22.72 -11.26
N VAL A 442 -2.79 -22.20 -10.33
CA VAL A 442 -1.93 -22.66 -9.21
C VAL A 442 -1.66 -21.38 -8.37
N GLY A 443 -1.84 -21.36 -7.05
CA GLY A 443 -0.78 -21.45 -6.03
C GLY A 443 -0.44 -20.06 -5.42
N GLY A 444 -0.13 -19.88 -4.14
CA GLY A 444 -0.02 -20.79 -3.01
C GLY A 444 -0.01 -19.97 -1.70
N GLY A 445 -0.56 -20.55 -0.63
CA GLY A 445 -0.57 -20.00 0.72
C GLY A 445 -0.03 -21.05 1.70
N THR A 446 1.05 -20.68 2.39
CA THR A 446 1.80 -21.44 3.39
C THR A 446 0.94 -21.94 4.56
N ILE A 447 1.05 -23.23 4.88
CA ILE A 447 0.53 -23.84 6.12
C ILE A 447 1.68 -24.01 7.11
N THR A 448 1.55 -23.36 8.25
CA THR A 448 2.44 -23.48 9.41
C THR A 448 2.18 -24.81 10.11
N LYS A 449 3.22 -25.65 10.25
CA LYS A 449 3.18 -26.85 11.09
C LYS A 449 3.26 -26.44 12.57
N SER A 450 2.23 -26.76 13.35
CA SER A 450 2.28 -26.81 14.80
C SER A 450 2.61 -28.22 15.25
N THR A 451 3.84 -28.45 15.73
CA THR A 451 4.21 -29.67 16.45
C THR A 451 3.91 -29.45 17.93
N VAL A 452 3.02 -30.27 18.49
CA VAL A 452 2.74 -30.33 19.92
C VAL A 452 3.60 -31.45 20.50
N SER A 453 4.61 -31.10 21.29
CA SER A 453 5.39 -32.06 22.07
C SER A 453 4.82 -32.12 23.50
N SER A 454 4.19 -33.23 23.84
CA SER A 454 3.76 -33.55 25.20
C SER A 454 4.94 -34.08 26.01
N THR A 455 5.38 -33.31 27.01
CA THR A 455 6.38 -33.78 27.98
C THR A 455 5.67 -34.34 29.21
N SER A 456 5.85 -35.64 29.44
CA SER A 456 5.39 -36.36 30.63
C SER A 456 6.41 -36.18 31.75
N SER A 457 6.05 -35.43 32.80
CA SER A 457 6.82 -35.41 34.06
C SER A 457 6.30 -36.49 34.99
N ARG A 458 7.03 -37.60 35.01
CA ARG A 458 6.89 -38.68 35.98
C ARG A 458 7.50 -38.24 37.30
N ARG A 459 6.67 -38.23 38.34
CA ARG A 459 7.06 -38.13 39.75
C ARG A 459 7.84 -39.40 40.13
N MET A 460 9.03 -39.23 40.71
CA MET A 460 9.70 -40.22 41.55
C MET A 460 10.30 -39.49 42.75
N TYR A 461 10.30 -40.21 43.86
CA TYR A 461 10.59 -39.89 45.26
C TYR A 461 11.63 -38.82 45.57
#